data_AF-A0A915C7S9-F1
#
_entry.id   AF-A0A915C7S9-F1
#
_cell.length_a   1.000
_cell.length_b   1.000
_cell.length_c   1.000
_cell.angle_alpha   90.00
_cell.angle_beta   90.00
_cell.angle_gamma   90.00
#
_symmetry.space_group_name_H-M   'P 1'
#
loop_
_entity.id
_entity.type
_entity.pdbx_description
1 polymer ?
#
loop_
_entity_poly.entity_id
_entity_poly.type
_entity_poly.pdbx_seq_one_letter_code
_entity_poly.pdbx_strand_id
1 'polypeptide(L)'
;DVDLLVPIKSLLNERAEVYKAKGLDGFPAVGIKRGIEIVVPYRQYLPRKFFRNFAFTTVVRPADRQGGYLFAVVNPLDTVVDLGVLLESAGGSQTNITLLYTDSNKESESRALTSFLVPEFTDQWAKFALEVHDDNVVLYFRCTRFATRQVKRKPAQLVMDDAHKLYIASAGPILKGGFEILQQHSLTVCASRWSLLNVNEEGEILS
;
A
#
# COMPACT_ATOMS: atom_id res chain seq x y z
N ASP A 1 -0.73 11.77 -10.07
CA ASP A 1 0.16 10.74 -9.49
C ASP A 1 0.62 11.14 -8.07
N VAL A 2 0.49 10.26 -7.06
CA VAL A 2 0.83 10.54 -5.64
C VAL A 2 1.95 9.61 -5.16
N ASP A 3 3.17 10.11 -4.92
CA ASP A 3 4.31 9.31 -4.42
C ASP A 3 4.29 9.15 -2.88
N LEU A 4 3.99 7.95 -2.38
CA LEU A 4 3.89 7.65 -0.94
C LEU A 4 5.27 7.54 -0.23
N LEU A 5 6.38 7.66 -0.96
CA LEU A 5 7.73 7.70 -0.37
C LEU A 5 8.21 9.10 -0.02
N VAL A 6 7.50 10.13 -0.45
CA VAL A 6 7.82 11.53 -0.10
C VAL A 6 7.92 11.74 1.42
N PRO A 7 6.97 11.27 2.27
CA PRO A 7 7.08 11.37 3.72
C PRO A 7 8.35 10.76 4.32
N ILE A 8 8.90 9.73 3.69
CA ILE A 8 10.03 8.96 4.23
C ILE A 8 11.36 9.67 3.94
N LYS A 9 11.43 10.50 2.89
CA LYS A 9 12.67 11.15 2.45
C LYS A 9 13.27 12.06 3.53
N SER A 10 12.45 12.76 4.32
CA SER A 10 12.94 13.57 5.44
C SER A 10 13.52 12.71 6.58
N LEU A 11 12.97 11.52 6.79
CA LEU A 11 13.35 10.66 7.92
C LEU A 11 14.70 9.95 7.75
N LEU A 12 15.21 9.84 6.52
CA LEU A 12 16.44 9.11 6.20
C LEU A 12 17.69 9.58 6.95
N ASN A 13 17.71 10.82 7.42
CA ASN A 13 18.82 11.39 8.20
C ASN A 13 18.43 11.69 9.65
N GLU A 14 17.17 11.48 10.03
CA GLU A 14 16.62 11.84 11.34
C GLU A 14 16.41 10.62 12.24
N ARG A 15 16.17 9.44 11.65
CA ARG A 15 15.80 8.22 12.38
C ARG A 15 16.64 7.03 11.94
N ALA A 16 17.24 6.31 12.90
CA ALA A 16 18.10 5.14 12.62
C ALA A 16 17.31 3.92 12.09
N GLU A 17 15.99 3.91 12.29
CA GLU A 17 15.05 2.91 11.81
C GLU A 17 14.70 3.10 10.33
N VAL A 18 15.01 4.26 9.74
CA VAL A 18 14.85 4.55 8.31
C VAL A 18 16.22 4.76 7.70
N TYR A 19 16.63 3.90 6.78
CA TYR A 19 18.00 3.92 6.27
C TYR A 19 18.06 3.74 4.75
N LYS A 20 19.15 4.21 4.14
CA LYS A 20 19.40 4.00 2.70
C LYS A 20 19.84 2.56 2.46
N ALA A 21 19.30 1.94 1.43
CA ALA A 21 19.61 0.58 1.02
C ALA A 21 19.83 0.48 -0.50
N LYS A 22 20.37 -0.66 -0.95
CA LYS A 22 20.43 -1.01 -2.36
C LYS A 22 19.22 -1.84 -2.76
N GLY A 23 18.53 -1.38 -3.79
CA GLY A 23 17.40 -2.01 -4.44
C GLY A 23 17.79 -3.09 -5.45
N LEU A 24 16.77 -3.64 -6.09
CA LEU A 24 16.87 -4.38 -7.34
C LEU A 24 17.74 -3.60 -8.34
N ASP A 25 18.64 -4.29 -9.03
CA ASP A 25 19.59 -3.74 -10.01
C ASP A 25 20.48 -2.59 -9.49
N GLY A 26 20.64 -2.48 -8.17
CA GLY A 26 21.47 -1.46 -7.54
C GLY A 26 20.83 -0.08 -7.43
N PHE A 27 19.56 0.07 -7.80
CA PHE A 27 18.81 1.32 -7.63
C PHE A 27 18.66 1.70 -6.15
N PRO A 28 18.46 2.99 -5.81
CA PRO A 28 18.23 3.38 -4.42
C PRO A 28 16.96 2.76 -3.82
N ALA A 29 17.09 2.21 -2.63
CA ALA A 29 15.97 1.78 -1.80
C ALA A 29 16.05 2.42 -0.41
N VAL A 30 14.93 2.39 0.28
CA VAL A 30 14.81 2.77 1.69
C VAL A 30 14.52 1.51 2.49
N GLY A 31 15.23 1.30 3.59
CA GLY A 31 14.89 0.32 4.58
C GLY A 31 14.12 0.96 5.72
N ILE A 32 13.09 0.26 6.20
CA ILE A 32 12.26 0.67 7.32
C ILE A 32 12.25 -0.51 8.30
N LYS A 33 12.70 -0.28 9.54
CA LYS A 33 12.67 -1.29 10.60
C LYS A 33 11.29 -1.38 11.24
N ARG A 34 10.92 -2.58 11.69
CA ARG A 34 9.66 -2.77 12.42
C ARG A 34 9.61 -1.90 13.67
N GLY A 35 8.42 -1.38 13.98
CA GLY A 35 8.16 -0.62 15.21
C GLY A 35 8.33 0.90 15.08
N ILE A 36 8.86 1.40 13.97
CA ILE A 36 8.78 2.84 13.68
C ILE A 36 7.35 3.22 13.27
N GLU A 37 6.89 4.35 13.80
CA GLU A 37 5.65 4.99 13.36
C GLU A 37 5.96 6.16 12.44
N ILE A 38 5.67 5.98 11.15
CA ILE A 38 5.73 7.03 10.12
C ILE A 38 4.28 7.41 9.82
N VAL A 39 3.88 8.59 10.31
CA VAL A 39 2.52 9.11 10.16
C VAL A 39 2.56 10.54 9.65
N VAL A 40 1.68 10.85 8.69
CA VAL A 40 1.50 12.19 8.14
C VAL A 40 0.00 12.49 7.94
N PRO A 41 -0.41 13.77 7.91
CA PRO A 41 -1.77 14.14 7.52
C PRO A 41 -2.08 13.62 6.12
N TYR A 42 -3.12 12.79 5.97
CA TYR A 42 -3.37 12.14 4.66
C TYR A 42 -3.72 13.18 3.58
N ARG A 43 -4.40 14.29 3.92
CA ARG A 43 -4.83 15.35 2.99
C ARG A 43 -3.69 16.01 2.23
N GLN A 44 -2.48 15.96 2.79
CA GLN A 44 -1.29 16.48 2.13
C GLN A 44 -0.92 15.65 0.88
N TYR A 45 -1.35 14.39 0.81
CA TYR A 45 -0.99 13.45 -0.25
C TYR A 45 -2.20 12.94 -1.04
N LEU A 46 -3.37 12.81 -0.40
CA LEU A 46 -4.56 12.19 -0.98
C LEU A 46 -5.77 13.11 -0.96
N PRO A 47 -6.66 13.03 -1.98
CA PRO A 47 -7.88 13.82 -2.03
C PRO A 47 -8.89 13.33 -1.00
N ARG A 48 -9.72 14.26 -0.49
CA ARG A 48 -10.83 13.96 0.44
C ARG A 48 -11.80 12.93 -0.14
N LYS A 49 -12.21 13.15 -1.39
CA LYS A 49 -12.96 12.19 -2.20
C LYS A 49 -11.94 11.36 -2.98
N PHE A 50 -11.66 10.16 -2.48
CA PHE A 50 -10.63 9.28 -3.02
C PHE A 50 -10.97 8.82 -4.44
N PHE A 51 -9.98 8.39 -5.23
CA PHE A 51 -10.23 7.97 -6.61
C PHE A 51 -11.15 6.76 -6.69
N ARG A 52 -12.14 6.79 -7.61
CA ARG A 52 -13.01 5.63 -7.88
C ARG A 52 -12.22 4.55 -8.62
N ASN A 53 -11.47 4.89 -9.65
CA ASN A 53 -10.61 3.96 -10.35
C ASN A 53 -9.17 4.35 -10.05
N PHE A 54 -8.37 3.40 -9.57
CA PHE A 54 -7.02 3.70 -9.15
C PHE A 54 -6.09 2.52 -9.30
N ALA A 55 -4.79 2.80 -9.41
CA ALA A 55 -3.77 1.77 -9.31
C ALA A 55 -2.83 2.08 -8.14
N PHE A 56 -2.45 1.04 -7.40
CA PHE A 56 -1.36 1.05 -6.45
C PHE A 56 -0.21 0.21 -7.00
N THR A 57 1.01 0.74 -7.04
CA THR A 57 2.16 -0.04 -7.53
C THR A 57 3.35 0.04 -6.58
N THR A 58 4.16 -1.01 -6.57
CA THR A 58 5.15 -1.22 -5.54
C THR A 58 6.29 -2.14 -5.97
N VAL A 59 7.50 -1.87 -5.42
CA VAL A 59 8.68 -2.73 -5.46
C VAL A 59 9.21 -2.88 -4.03
N VAL A 60 8.98 -4.06 -3.44
CA VAL A 60 9.28 -4.36 -2.03
C VAL A 60 10.18 -5.57 -1.89
N ARG A 61 10.87 -5.62 -0.76
CA ARG A 61 11.47 -6.83 -0.21
C ARG A 61 11.13 -6.92 1.29
N PRO A 62 10.11 -7.72 1.68
CA PRO A 62 9.80 -7.99 3.08
C PRO A 62 11.00 -8.66 3.77
N ALA A 63 11.34 -8.21 4.98
CA ALA A 63 12.45 -8.80 5.74
C ALA A 63 12.05 -10.08 6.50
N ASP A 64 10.76 -10.33 6.66
CA ASP A 64 10.25 -11.53 7.33
C ASP A 64 8.90 -11.98 6.74
N ARG A 65 8.40 -13.11 7.25
CA ARG A 65 7.11 -13.69 6.88
C ARG A 65 5.93 -13.04 7.62
N GLN A 66 6.18 -12.33 8.71
CA GLN A 66 5.12 -11.68 9.49
C GLN A 66 4.43 -10.62 8.63
N GLY A 67 5.19 -9.94 7.76
CA GLY A 67 4.64 -8.93 6.89
C GLY A 67 4.20 -7.68 7.66
N GLY A 68 3.24 -6.96 7.08
CA GLY A 68 2.65 -5.75 7.64
C GLY A 68 2.01 -4.86 6.57
N TYR A 69 1.54 -3.70 7.00
CA TYR A 69 0.94 -2.71 6.11
C TYR A 69 2.02 -2.01 5.30
N LEU A 70 1.88 -1.96 3.97
CA LEU A 70 2.71 -1.07 3.14
C LEU A 70 2.34 0.39 3.38
N PHE A 71 1.04 0.66 3.41
CA PHE A 71 0.45 1.91 3.86
C PHE A 71 -0.97 1.65 4.36
N ALA A 72 -1.46 2.56 5.20
CA ALA A 72 -2.84 2.56 5.66
C ALA A 72 -3.32 4.00 5.87
N VAL A 73 -4.48 4.34 5.29
CA VAL A 73 -5.23 5.54 5.65
C VAL A 73 -6.22 5.15 6.73
N VAL A 74 -6.01 5.69 7.92
CA VAL A 74 -6.71 5.29 9.13
C VAL A 74 -7.59 6.44 9.62
N ASN A 75 -8.77 6.10 10.14
CA ASN A 75 -9.69 7.07 10.74
C ASN A 75 -9.04 7.83 11.91
N PRO A 76 -9.60 8.97 12.35
CA PRO A 76 -8.97 9.82 13.37
C PRO A 76 -8.69 9.12 14.71
N LEU A 77 -9.46 8.07 15.02
CA LEU A 77 -9.35 7.26 16.22
C LEU A 77 -8.29 6.15 16.14
N ASP A 78 -7.64 5.98 15.00
CA ASP A 78 -6.65 4.92 14.73
C ASP A 78 -7.21 3.48 14.81
N THR A 79 -8.51 3.30 14.59
CA THR A 79 -9.21 2.02 14.78
C THR A 79 -9.68 1.34 13.49
N VAL A 80 -9.81 2.08 12.39
CA VAL A 80 -10.33 1.54 11.12
C VAL A 80 -9.48 2.01 9.95
N VAL A 81 -9.01 1.06 9.13
CA VAL A 81 -8.33 1.31 7.86
C VAL A 81 -9.38 1.49 6.77
N ASP A 82 -9.51 2.73 6.29
CA ASP A 82 -10.39 3.05 5.16
C ASP A 82 -9.79 2.59 3.83
N LEU A 83 -8.47 2.73 3.67
CA LEU A 83 -7.74 2.30 2.49
C LEU A 83 -6.35 1.83 2.88
N GLY A 84 -5.92 0.66 2.44
CA GLY A 84 -4.55 0.20 2.71
C GLY A 84 -4.18 -1.05 1.94
N VAL A 85 -2.89 -1.39 1.96
CA VAL A 85 -2.38 -2.65 1.41
C VAL A 85 -1.62 -3.37 2.50
N LEU A 86 -2.07 -4.58 2.82
CA LEU A 86 -1.51 -5.46 3.83
C LEU A 86 -0.85 -6.66 3.16
N LEU A 87 0.39 -6.95 3.56
CA LEU A 87 1.10 -8.18 3.23
C LEU A 87 1.18 -9.06 4.47
N GLU A 88 0.82 -10.33 4.35
CA GLU A 88 0.85 -11.28 5.47
C GLU A 88 1.12 -12.70 4.97
N SER A 89 1.77 -13.53 5.79
CA SER A 89 1.94 -14.95 5.47
C SER A 89 0.58 -15.65 5.48
N ALA A 90 0.34 -16.47 4.45
CA ALA A 90 -0.83 -17.34 4.36
C ALA A 90 -0.51 -18.79 4.76
N GLY A 91 0.69 -19.04 5.29
CA GLY A 91 1.22 -20.40 5.45
C GLY A 91 1.67 -21.00 4.11
N GLY A 92 2.21 -22.23 4.15
CA GLY A 92 2.49 -23.01 2.92
C GLY A 92 3.41 -22.35 1.89
N SER A 93 4.35 -21.48 2.31
CA SER A 93 5.19 -20.66 1.40
C SER A 93 4.39 -19.77 0.46
N GLN A 94 3.33 -19.16 0.99
CA GLN A 94 2.50 -18.20 0.29
C GLN A 94 2.34 -16.89 1.08
N THR A 95 2.13 -15.81 0.35
CA THR A 95 1.87 -14.47 0.90
C THR A 95 0.53 -13.97 0.39
N ASN A 96 -0.30 -13.45 1.29
CA ASN A 96 -1.51 -12.71 0.94
C ASN A 96 -1.15 -11.26 0.65
N ILE A 97 -1.62 -10.76 -0.50
CA ILE A 97 -1.66 -9.34 -0.83
C ILE A 97 -3.11 -8.90 -0.69
N THR A 98 -3.42 -8.19 0.40
CA THR A 98 -4.78 -7.78 0.74
C THR A 98 -4.96 -6.29 0.52
N LEU A 99 -5.99 -5.92 -0.26
CA LEU A 99 -6.45 -4.54 -0.42
C LEU A 99 -7.57 -4.28 0.61
N LEU A 100 -7.36 -3.35 1.52
CA LEU A 100 -8.38 -2.89 2.46
C LEU A 100 -9.17 -1.73 1.86
N TYR A 101 -10.49 -1.76 2.05
CA TYR A 101 -11.41 -0.71 1.60
C TYR A 101 -12.62 -0.67 2.54
N THR A 102 -12.75 0.37 3.35
CA THR A 102 -13.76 0.50 4.40
C THR A 102 -14.30 1.92 4.46
N ASP A 103 -15.60 2.08 4.74
CA ASP A 103 -16.19 3.38 5.10
C ASP A 103 -16.31 3.46 6.62
N SER A 104 -15.29 4.00 7.28
CA SER A 104 -15.27 4.15 8.75
C SER A 104 -16.38 5.03 9.31
N ASN A 105 -17.14 5.76 8.49
CA ASN A 105 -18.34 6.47 8.95
C ASN A 105 -19.53 5.53 9.21
N LYS A 106 -19.46 4.30 8.69
CA LYS A 106 -20.54 3.30 8.76
C LYS A 106 -20.11 1.98 9.39
N GLU A 107 -18.84 1.63 9.25
CA GLU A 107 -18.28 0.37 9.72
C GLU A 107 -17.35 0.64 10.91
N SER A 108 -17.42 -0.20 11.93
CA SER A 108 -16.56 -0.12 13.13
C SER A 108 -15.28 -0.93 13.01
N GLU A 109 -15.12 -1.72 11.94
CA GLU A 109 -14.00 -2.63 11.73
C GLU A 109 -13.48 -2.53 10.29
N SER A 110 -12.16 -2.72 10.12
CA SER A 110 -11.51 -2.70 8.81
C SER A 110 -11.93 -3.92 7.98
N ARG A 111 -12.20 -3.72 6.68
CA ARG A 111 -12.62 -4.81 5.77
C ARG A 111 -11.65 -4.98 4.61
N ALA A 112 -11.32 -6.24 4.33
CA ALA A 112 -10.64 -6.60 3.11
C ALA A 112 -11.62 -6.51 1.93
N LEU A 113 -11.26 -5.75 0.90
CA LEU A 113 -12.00 -5.72 -0.36
C LEU A 113 -11.73 -6.98 -1.18
N THR A 114 -10.47 -7.38 -1.23
CA THR A 114 -10.00 -8.61 -1.87
C THR A 114 -8.63 -8.98 -1.32
N SER A 115 -8.29 -10.27 -1.42
CA SER A 115 -6.95 -10.79 -1.13
C SER A 115 -6.50 -11.73 -2.23
N PHE A 116 -5.20 -11.68 -2.54
CA PHE A 116 -4.56 -12.51 -3.56
C PHE A 116 -3.44 -13.32 -2.93
N LEU A 117 -3.49 -14.62 -3.15
CA LEU A 117 -2.47 -15.56 -2.70
C LEU A 117 -1.39 -15.69 -3.77
N VAL A 118 -0.18 -15.24 -3.45
CA VAL A 118 1.00 -15.33 -4.33
C VAL A 118 2.05 -16.24 -3.72
N PRO A 119 3.01 -16.76 -4.53
CA PRO A 119 4.20 -17.40 -3.98
C PRO A 119 4.92 -16.44 -3.03
N GLU A 120 5.40 -16.98 -1.91
CA GLU A 120 6.16 -16.22 -0.93
C GLU A 120 7.40 -15.53 -1.54
N PHE A 121 7.69 -14.32 -1.05
CA PHE A 121 8.80 -13.49 -1.53
C PHE A 121 9.55 -12.77 -0.40
N THR A 122 9.53 -13.31 0.83
CA THR A 122 10.40 -12.85 1.92
C THR A 122 11.86 -12.88 1.48
N ASP A 123 12.62 -11.84 1.81
CA ASP A 123 14.00 -11.61 1.39
C ASP A 123 14.24 -11.56 -0.14
N GLN A 124 13.17 -11.52 -0.93
CA GLN A 124 13.24 -11.38 -2.39
C GLN A 124 12.53 -10.11 -2.84
N TRP A 125 13.13 -9.41 -3.80
CA TRP A 125 12.47 -8.28 -4.45
C TRP A 125 11.27 -8.77 -5.24
N ALA A 126 10.10 -8.18 -4.98
CA ALA A 126 8.89 -8.39 -5.73
C ALA A 126 8.33 -7.04 -6.18
N LYS A 127 7.99 -6.97 -7.46
CA LYS A 127 7.22 -5.87 -8.03
C LYS A 127 5.78 -6.31 -8.21
N PHE A 128 4.82 -5.53 -7.71
CA PHE A 128 3.42 -5.80 -7.95
C PHE A 128 2.59 -4.52 -8.08
N ALA A 129 1.40 -4.66 -8.65
CA ALA A 129 0.42 -3.60 -8.77
C ALA A 129 -0.99 -4.13 -8.54
N LEU A 130 -1.81 -3.34 -7.85
CA LEU A 130 -3.24 -3.55 -7.71
C LEU A 130 -3.95 -2.47 -8.53
N GLU A 131 -4.56 -2.86 -9.64
CA GLU A 131 -5.38 -1.99 -10.47
C GLU A 131 -6.84 -2.20 -10.11
N VAL A 132 -7.52 -1.12 -9.72
CA VAL A 132 -8.93 -1.10 -9.36
C VAL A 132 -9.67 -0.31 -10.43
N HIS A 133 -10.56 -1.00 -11.12
CA HIS A 133 -11.39 -0.42 -12.16
C HIS A 133 -12.83 -0.90 -11.96
N ASP A 134 -13.71 0.04 -11.63
CA ASP A 134 -15.08 -0.24 -11.19
C ASP A 134 -15.11 -1.31 -10.10
N ASP A 135 -15.79 -2.43 -10.33
CA ASP A 135 -15.92 -3.53 -9.38
C ASP A 135 -14.95 -4.67 -9.70
N ASN A 136 -13.85 -4.38 -10.39
CA ASN A 136 -12.77 -5.32 -10.66
C ASN A 136 -11.46 -4.86 -10.03
N VAL A 137 -10.76 -5.82 -9.43
CA VAL A 137 -9.38 -5.64 -8.96
C VAL A 137 -8.49 -6.62 -9.71
N VAL A 138 -7.47 -6.10 -10.39
CA VAL A 138 -6.45 -6.89 -11.09
C VAL A 138 -5.14 -6.81 -10.30
N LEU A 139 -4.59 -7.96 -9.94
CA LEU A 139 -3.22 -8.04 -9.43
C LEU A 139 -2.28 -8.30 -10.61
N TYR A 140 -1.27 -7.44 -10.76
CA TYR A 140 -0.07 -7.74 -11.52
C TYR A 140 1.03 -8.10 -10.54
N PHE A 141 1.65 -9.27 -10.68
CA PHE A 141 2.73 -9.74 -9.81
C PHE A 141 3.92 -10.13 -10.66
N ARG A 142 5.12 -9.63 -10.32
CA ARG A 142 6.34 -9.75 -11.12
C ARG A 142 6.10 -9.38 -12.59
N CYS A 143 5.44 -8.25 -12.80
CA CYS A 143 5.13 -7.68 -14.12
C CYS A 143 4.20 -8.53 -15.01
N THR A 144 3.53 -9.54 -14.45
CA THR A 144 2.56 -10.38 -15.18
C THR A 144 1.17 -10.19 -14.59
N ARG A 145 0.13 -10.13 -15.41
CA ARG A 145 -1.27 -10.16 -14.94
C ARG A 145 -1.51 -11.49 -14.23
N PHE A 146 -1.58 -11.44 -12.91
CA PHE A 146 -1.61 -12.62 -12.05
C PHE A 146 -3.02 -13.15 -11.86
N ALA A 147 -3.94 -12.28 -11.47
CA ALA A 147 -5.34 -12.65 -11.25
C ALA A 147 -6.26 -11.42 -11.31
N THR A 148 -7.55 -11.69 -11.51
CA THR A 148 -8.61 -10.69 -11.38
C THR A 148 -9.67 -11.19 -10.40
N ARG A 149 -10.21 -10.26 -9.63
CA ARG A 149 -11.30 -10.50 -8.67
C ARG A 149 -12.39 -9.46 -8.90
N GLN A 150 -13.62 -9.94 -9.06
CA GLN A 150 -14.79 -9.09 -8.93
C GLN A 150 -15.03 -8.82 -7.46
N VAL A 151 -15.31 -7.56 -7.14
CA VAL A 151 -15.51 -7.07 -5.78
C VAL A 151 -16.82 -6.28 -5.75
N LYS A 152 -17.28 -5.90 -4.56
CA LYS A 152 -18.41 -4.98 -4.41
C LYS A 152 -18.01 -3.87 -3.46
N ARG A 153 -17.76 -2.69 -4.01
CA ARG A 153 -17.34 -1.55 -3.20
C ARG A 153 -18.54 -0.85 -2.58
N LYS A 154 -18.47 -0.65 -1.26
CA LYS A 154 -19.46 0.11 -0.51
C LYS A 154 -18.72 1.06 0.43
N PRO A 155 -18.75 2.37 0.15
CA PRO A 155 -19.31 3.06 -1.02
C PRO A 155 -18.55 2.73 -2.31
N ALA A 156 -19.07 3.17 -3.47
CA ALA A 156 -18.33 3.06 -4.74
C ALA A 156 -17.05 3.92 -4.74
N GLN A 157 -17.01 4.96 -3.91
CA GLN A 157 -15.89 5.88 -3.79
C GLN A 157 -15.78 6.35 -2.34
N LEU A 158 -14.60 6.21 -1.71
CA LEU A 158 -14.38 6.63 -0.33
C LEU A 158 -14.39 8.16 -0.21
N VAL A 159 -14.96 8.62 0.89
CA VAL A 159 -14.86 10.00 1.34
C VAL A 159 -14.31 9.96 2.76
N MET A 160 -13.07 10.40 2.91
CA MET A 160 -12.36 10.42 4.20
C MET A 160 -12.46 11.83 4.79
N ASP A 161 -12.45 11.96 6.11
CA ASP A 161 -12.46 13.26 6.80
C ASP A 161 -11.04 13.84 6.84
N ASP A 162 -10.87 15.15 7.00
CA ASP A 162 -9.56 15.81 7.02
C ASP A 162 -8.66 15.35 8.19
N ALA A 163 -9.26 14.81 9.26
CA ALA A 163 -8.53 14.28 10.42
C ALA A 163 -7.98 12.84 10.25
N HIS A 164 -8.25 12.17 9.13
CA HIS A 164 -7.64 10.87 8.82
C HIS A 164 -6.11 10.99 8.73
N LYS A 165 -5.43 9.87 8.98
CA LYS A 165 -3.96 9.81 9.01
C LYS A 165 -3.47 8.83 7.97
N LEU A 166 -2.36 9.15 7.31
CA LEU A 166 -1.65 8.22 6.43
C LEU A 166 -0.45 7.65 7.18
N TYR A 167 -0.51 6.35 7.44
CA TYR A 167 0.59 5.58 7.99
C TYR A 167 1.34 4.86 6.87
N ILE A 168 2.67 4.84 6.99
CA ILE A 168 3.56 4.10 6.09
C ILE A 168 4.26 3.02 6.89
N ALA A 169 4.35 1.81 6.32
CA ALA A 169 4.91 0.65 6.99
C ALA A 169 4.22 0.27 8.33
N SER A 170 2.99 0.74 8.57
CA SER A 170 2.15 0.37 9.74
C SER A 170 0.68 0.80 9.52
N ALA A 171 -0.20 0.48 10.47
CA ALA A 171 -1.56 1.03 10.55
C ALA A 171 -1.83 1.76 11.88
N GLY A 172 -0.78 2.29 12.50
CA GLY A 172 -0.86 2.99 13.78
C GLY A 172 -0.81 2.08 15.02
N PRO A 173 -0.84 2.68 16.22
CA PRO A 173 -0.52 1.98 17.47
C PRO A 173 -1.58 0.97 17.92
N ILE A 174 -2.85 1.17 17.54
CA ILE A 174 -3.97 0.32 17.94
C ILE A 174 -4.07 -0.91 17.02
N LEU A 175 -4.15 -0.69 15.71
CA LEU A 175 -4.24 -1.74 14.70
C LEU A 175 -2.92 -2.51 14.50
N LYS A 176 -1.79 -1.89 14.87
CA LYS A 176 -0.44 -2.45 14.76
C LYS A 176 -0.11 -2.87 13.32
N GLY A 177 0.55 -4.00 13.13
CA GLY A 177 1.01 -4.46 11.81
C GLY A 177 2.17 -3.63 11.23
N GLY A 178 3.02 -3.05 12.10
CA GLY A 178 4.25 -2.40 11.68
C GLY A 178 5.12 -3.35 10.87
N PHE A 179 5.79 -2.88 9.82
CA PHE A 179 6.38 -3.73 8.78
C PHE A 179 7.88 -3.44 8.63
N GLU A 180 8.71 -4.49 8.63
CA GLU A 180 10.11 -4.39 8.23
C GLU A 180 10.29 -4.69 6.74
N ILE A 181 10.68 -3.68 5.98
CA ILE A 181 10.75 -3.74 4.53
C ILE A 181 11.95 -2.98 3.98
N LEU A 182 12.48 -3.48 2.87
CA LEU A 182 13.15 -2.62 1.91
C LEU A 182 12.20 -2.24 0.78
N GLN A 183 12.38 -1.02 0.32
CA GLN A 183 11.39 -0.27 -0.40
C GLN A 183 12.07 0.55 -1.50
N GLN A 184 11.91 0.16 -2.76
CA GLN A 184 12.63 0.81 -3.86
C GLN A 184 11.78 1.87 -4.56
N HIS A 185 12.37 3.04 -4.77
CA HIS A 185 11.85 4.04 -5.71
C HIS A 185 12.28 3.61 -7.12
N SER A 186 11.36 3.41 -8.06
CA SER A 186 11.70 3.10 -9.45
C SER A 186 10.94 4.03 -10.39
N LEU A 187 11.69 4.63 -11.31
CA LEU A 187 11.22 5.63 -12.27
C LEU A 187 10.84 5.03 -13.63
N THR A 188 10.87 3.69 -13.79
CA THR A 188 10.54 3.07 -15.09
C THR A 188 9.74 1.78 -14.93
N VAL A 189 8.61 1.79 -15.62
CA VAL A 189 7.39 0.97 -15.57
C VAL A 189 7.53 -0.37 -16.31
N CYS A 190 6.99 -1.49 -15.81
CA CYS A 190 5.63 -1.91 -16.23
C CYS A 190 4.46 -1.02 -15.84
N ALA A 191 4.47 -0.37 -14.66
CA ALA A 191 3.69 0.84 -14.33
C ALA A 191 4.27 1.47 -13.02
N SER A 192 5.59 1.67 -12.94
CA SER A 192 6.38 2.16 -11.79
C SER A 192 6.23 3.66 -11.49
N ARG A 193 5.38 3.95 -10.52
CA ARG A 193 5.74 4.83 -9.40
C ARG A 193 5.00 4.32 -8.16
N TRP A 194 5.62 4.41 -6.98
CA TRP A 194 4.99 4.05 -5.70
C TRP A 194 3.85 4.97 -5.39
N SER A 195 2.73 4.67 -6.03
CA SER A 195 1.77 5.68 -6.31
C SER A 195 0.38 5.17 -6.26
N LEU A 196 -0.47 6.03 -5.73
CA LEU A 196 -1.88 5.99 -6.03
C LEU A 196 -2.10 6.84 -7.27
N LEU A 197 -2.48 6.16 -8.34
CA LEU A 197 -2.75 6.73 -9.65
C LEU A 197 -4.25 6.78 -9.86
N ASN A 198 -4.76 7.87 -10.42
CA ASN A 198 -6.14 7.91 -10.90
C ASN A 198 -6.19 7.24 -12.28
N VAL A 199 -7.18 6.38 -12.51
CA VAL A 199 -7.33 5.63 -13.76
C VAL A 199 -8.62 6.05 -14.45
N ASN A 200 -8.62 6.18 -15.77
CA ASN A 200 -9.81 6.56 -16.54
C ASN A 200 -10.81 5.40 -16.70
N GLU A 201 -11.86 5.60 -17.50
CA GLU A 201 -12.89 4.60 -17.82
C GLU A 201 -12.39 3.45 -18.71
N GLU A 202 -11.19 3.57 -19.29
CA GLU A 202 -10.59 2.59 -20.20
C GLU A 202 -9.43 1.81 -19.56
N GLY A 203 -9.09 2.09 -18.29
CA GLY A 203 -7.97 1.47 -17.58
C GLY A 203 -6.63 2.20 -17.75
N GLU A 204 -6.61 3.36 -18.40
CA GLU A 204 -5.39 4.15 -18.61
C GLU A 204 -5.11 5.08 -17.41
N ILE A 205 -3.83 5.22 -17.06
CA ILE A 205 -3.37 6.11 -15.99
C ILE A 205 -3.54 7.56 -16.44
N LEU A 206 -4.32 8.34 -15.70
CA LEU A 206 -4.47 9.77 -15.90
C LEU A 206 -3.28 10.51 -15.25
N SER A 207 -2.51 11.22 -16.08
CA SER A 207 -1.35 12.04 -15.68
C SER A 207 -1.75 13.26 -14.85
#